data_AF-W2ELT1-F1
#
_entry.id   AF-W2ELT1-F1
#
_cell.length_a   1.000
_cell.length_b   1.000
_cell.length_c   1.000
_cell.angle_alpha   90.00
_cell.angle_beta   90.00
_cell.angle_gamma   90.00
#
_symmetry.space_group_name_H-M   'P 1'
#
loop_
_entity.id
_entity.type
_entity.pdbx_description
1 polymer ?
#
loop_
_entity_poly.entity_id
_entity_poly.type
_entity_poly.pdbx_seq_one_letter_code
_entity_poly.pdbx_strand_id
1 'polypeptide(L)'
;MPSGEGGRPDRVRGAFAGLAIGDAAGWPSGRHRSVRLAAWSRRLHRELDAFAEEHQVTSLPVPFALNQPVEPLALGPSDDAEWLAWTALTIRQDRAEAFGRLAGRADVRARISVWAALDNLAAGKRPPASGHDNPHHFDDAAAVRAVAFGAAGEDPGDDARVTNAGDGVLGAVAVAAAVGALASGAPMGEAVQMAVAALPEDTAIGYAARAALAAAGKAGDPFAAVPALDAAVLDHVYSYGTAAAETVPVALALAD
;
A
#
# COMPACT_ATOMS: atom_id res chain seq x y z
N MET A 1 -28.76 17.29 19.98
CA MET A 1 -27.76 16.90 18.96
C MET A 1 -26.68 16.12 19.69
N PRO A 2 -26.51 14.80 19.48
CA PRO A 2 -25.42 14.11 20.14
C PRO A 2 -24.11 14.57 19.48
N SER A 3 -23.21 15.12 20.29
CA SER A 3 -21.81 15.36 20.00
C SER A 3 -21.14 14.05 19.56
N GLY A 4 -20.89 13.88 18.26
CA GLY A 4 -20.54 12.59 17.68
C GLY A 4 -19.22 12.53 16.92
N GLU A 5 -18.27 13.42 17.20
CA GLU A 5 -16.90 13.18 16.75
C GLU A 5 -16.29 12.08 17.62
N GLY A 6 -16.08 10.89 17.03
CA GLY A 6 -15.41 9.79 17.69
C GLY A 6 -14.05 10.22 18.24
N GLY A 7 -13.72 9.77 19.45
CA GLY A 7 -12.44 10.10 20.08
C GLY A 7 -11.25 9.53 19.30
N ARG A 8 -10.02 9.89 19.70
CA ARG A 8 -8.79 9.32 19.11
C ARG A 8 -8.84 7.79 18.92
N PRO A 9 -9.36 6.98 19.87
CA PRO A 9 -9.49 5.53 19.66
C PRO A 9 -10.35 5.14 18.45
N ASP A 10 -11.44 5.87 18.18
CA ASP A 10 -12.32 5.61 17.05
C ASP A 10 -11.64 6.00 15.74
N ARG A 11 -10.90 7.12 15.71
CA ARG A 11 -10.13 7.55 14.54
C ARG A 11 -9.01 6.56 14.19
N VAL A 12 -8.31 6.03 15.21
CA VAL A 12 -7.31 4.97 15.03
C VAL A 12 -7.94 3.69 14.48
N ARG A 13 -9.10 3.26 15.02
CA ARG A 13 -9.86 2.13 14.45
C ARG A 13 -10.25 2.39 13.01
N GLY A 14 -10.69 3.61 12.70
CA GLY A 14 -11.04 4.06 11.36
C GLY A 14 -9.85 3.96 10.39
N ALA A 15 -8.65 4.36 10.79
CA ALA A 15 -7.45 4.24 9.95
C ALA A 15 -7.13 2.78 9.59
N PHE A 16 -7.19 1.86 10.56
CA PHE A 16 -6.94 0.43 10.34
C PHE A 16 -8.04 -0.22 9.50
N ALA A 17 -9.31 0.09 9.79
CA ALA A 17 -10.44 -0.42 9.01
C ALA A 17 -10.42 0.13 7.58
N GLY A 18 -10.10 1.41 7.40
CA GLY A 18 -10.00 2.07 6.10
C GLY A 18 -8.93 1.41 5.22
N LEU A 19 -7.73 1.15 5.75
CA LEU A 19 -6.71 0.42 5.01
C LEU A 19 -7.17 -0.98 4.62
N ALA A 20 -7.76 -1.73 5.57
CA ALA A 20 -8.26 -3.08 5.29
C ALA A 20 -9.39 -3.09 4.24
N ILE A 21 -10.26 -2.07 4.23
CA ILE A 21 -11.31 -1.92 3.20
C ILE A 21 -10.67 -1.59 1.85
N GLY A 22 -9.69 -0.68 1.80
CA GLY A 22 -8.96 -0.33 0.58
C GLY A 22 -8.26 -1.54 -0.04
N ASP A 23 -7.51 -2.29 0.77
CA ASP A 23 -6.88 -3.56 0.40
C ASP A 23 -7.93 -4.56 -0.13
N ALA A 24 -9.05 -4.74 0.59
CA ALA A 24 -10.11 -5.65 0.20
C ALA A 24 -10.76 -5.30 -1.16
N ALA A 25 -10.95 -4.01 -1.43
CA ALA A 25 -11.54 -3.51 -2.68
C ALA A 25 -10.53 -3.50 -3.84
N GLY A 26 -9.22 -3.53 -3.54
CA GLY A 26 -8.17 -3.57 -4.53
C GLY A 26 -8.22 -4.82 -5.41
N TRP A 27 -7.95 -4.64 -6.70
CA TRP A 27 -7.82 -5.74 -7.67
C TRP A 27 -6.91 -6.90 -7.19
N PRO A 28 -5.77 -6.65 -6.51
CA PRO A 28 -4.91 -7.73 -6.03
C PRO A 28 -5.57 -8.67 -5.01
N SER A 29 -6.49 -8.19 -4.17
CA SER A 29 -6.99 -8.99 -3.04
C SER A 29 -7.64 -10.30 -3.48
N GLY A 30 -8.52 -10.27 -4.48
CA GLY A 30 -9.17 -11.48 -5.00
C GLY A 30 -8.15 -12.51 -5.51
N ARG A 31 -7.07 -12.04 -6.15
CA ARG A 31 -5.96 -12.90 -6.61
C ARG A 31 -5.15 -13.42 -5.42
N HIS A 32 -4.78 -12.57 -4.47
CA HIS A 32 -4.01 -12.94 -3.28
C HIS A 32 -4.73 -13.95 -2.39
N ARG A 33 -6.05 -13.83 -2.26
CA ARG A 33 -6.86 -14.73 -1.42
C ARG A 33 -7.22 -16.03 -2.13
N SER A 34 -7.19 -16.07 -3.47
CA SER A 34 -7.32 -17.31 -4.24
C SER A 34 -6.24 -18.36 -3.93
N VAL A 35 -5.15 -18.00 -3.25
CA VAL A 35 -4.14 -18.96 -2.77
C VAL A 35 -4.70 -19.95 -1.73
N ARG A 36 -5.80 -19.58 -1.06
CA ARG A 36 -6.52 -20.44 -0.11
C ARG A 36 -7.35 -21.53 -0.83
N LEU A 37 -7.54 -21.40 -2.13
CA LEU A 37 -8.15 -22.41 -2.98
C LEU A 37 -7.10 -23.43 -3.46
N ALA A 38 -7.56 -24.58 -3.92
CA ALA A 38 -6.73 -25.62 -4.52
C ALA A 38 -5.94 -25.07 -5.72
N ALA A 39 -4.65 -25.43 -5.82
CA ALA A 39 -3.74 -24.85 -6.81
C ALA A 39 -4.21 -25.02 -8.28
N TRP A 40 -5.02 -26.05 -8.57
CA TRP A 40 -5.54 -26.28 -9.91
C TRP A 40 -6.50 -25.16 -10.37
N SER A 41 -7.25 -24.50 -9.49
CA SER A 41 -8.16 -23.42 -9.91
C SER A 41 -7.38 -22.20 -10.41
N ARG A 42 -6.26 -21.88 -9.75
CA ARG A 42 -5.33 -20.82 -10.21
C ARG A 42 -4.61 -21.20 -11.50
N ARG A 43 -4.28 -22.48 -11.68
CA ARG A 43 -3.69 -22.97 -12.94
C ARG A 43 -4.70 -22.82 -14.09
N LEU A 44 -5.92 -23.32 -13.90
CA LEU A 44 -6.98 -23.24 -14.91
C LEU A 44 -7.36 -21.78 -15.23
N HIS A 45 -7.37 -20.88 -14.25
CA HIS A 45 -7.54 -19.45 -14.51
C HIS A 45 -6.51 -18.90 -15.51
N ARG A 46 -5.22 -19.26 -15.37
CA ARG A 46 -4.17 -18.85 -16.34
C ARG A 46 -4.34 -19.51 -17.71
N GLU A 47 -4.74 -20.78 -17.74
CA GLU A 47 -5.03 -21.49 -18.99
C GLU A 47 -6.21 -20.84 -19.75
N LEU A 48 -7.26 -20.42 -19.02
CA LEU A 48 -8.40 -19.70 -19.60
C LEU A 48 -8.03 -18.30 -20.07
N ASP A 49 -7.05 -17.65 -19.43
CA ASP A 49 -6.59 -16.31 -19.80
C ASP A 49 -5.83 -16.37 -21.13
N ALA A 50 -4.92 -17.33 -21.25
CA ALA A 50 -4.23 -17.63 -22.52
C ALA A 50 -5.21 -18.02 -23.63
N PHE A 51 -6.20 -18.87 -23.32
CA PHE A 51 -7.26 -19.21 -24.27
C PHE A 51 -8.02 -17.97 -24.74
N ALA A 52 -8.36 -17.05 -23.83
CA ALA A 52 -9.10 -15.84 -24.20
C ALA A 52 -8.30 -14.96 -25.16
N GLU A 53 -6.98 -14.81 -24.92
CA GLU A 53 -6.06 -14.09 -25.80
C GLU A 53 -5.97 -14.75 -27.20
N GLU A 54 -5.72 -16.06 -27.25
CA GLU A 54 -5.55 -16.81 -28.51
C GLU A 54 -6.83 -16.85 -29.37
N HIS A 55 -8.00 -16.79 -28.73
CA HIS A 55 -9.29 -16.94 -29.39
C HIS A 55 -10.10 -15.65 -29.48
N GLN A 56 -9.49 -14.50 -29.21
CA GLN A 56 -10.15 -13.17 -29.28
C GLN A 56 -11.43 -13.08 -28.42
N VAL A 57 -11.43 -13.74 -27.27
CA VAL A 57 -12.55 -13.69 -26.32
C VAL A 57 -12.35 -12.50 -25.39
N THR A 58 -13.33 -11.59 -25.36
CA THR A 58 -13.26 -10.37 -24.54
C THR A 58 -13.68 -10.57 -23.08
N SER A 59 -14.26 -11.73 -22.75
CA SER A 59 -14.61 -12.09 -21.38
C SER A 59 -13.37 -12.60 -20.65
N LEU A 60 -12.77 -11.75 -19.83
CA LEU A 60 -11.59 -12.11 -19.04
C LEU A 60 -11.96 -13.10 -17.93
N PRO A 61 -11.22 -14.20 -17.76
CA PRO A 61 -11.43 -15.09 -16.63
C PRO A 61 -11.15 -14.35 -15.33
N VAL A 62 -11.94 -14.63 -14.30
CA VAL A 62 -11.73 -14.15 -12.94
C VAL A 62 -11.44 -15.34 -12.02
N PRO A 63 -10.85 -15.14 -10.83
CA PRO A 63 -10.74 -16.21 -9.84
C PRO A 63 -12.11 -16.87 -9.58
N PHE A 64 -12.14 -18.20 -9.48
CA PHE A 64 -13.37 -18.98 -9.25
C PHE A 64 -13.14 -20.16 -8.29
N ALA A 65 -14.21 -20.60 -7.62
CA ALA A 65 -14.19 -21.65 -6.60
C ALA A 65 -15.06 -22.86 -7.02
N LEU A 66 -14.81 -23.41 -8.22
CA LEU A 66 -15.56 -24.57 -8.71
C LEU A 66 -15.33 -25.77 -7.78
N ASN A 67 -16.43 -26.28 -7.20
CA ASN A 67 -16.45 -27.36 -6.18
C ASN A 67 -15.59 -27.05 -4.95
N GLN A 68 -15.48 -25.78 -4.57
CA GLN A 68 -14.70 -25.31 -3.42
C GLN A 68 -15.48 -24.26 -2.62
N PRO A 69 -15.10 -23.99 -1.37
CA PRO A 69 -15.67 -22.89 -0.60
C PRO A 69 -15.44 -21.53 -1.29
N VAL A 70 -16.45 -20.65 -1.27
CA VAL A 70 -16.46 -19.36 -1.99
C VAL A 70 -15.90 -18.20 -1.15
N GLU A 71 -15.77 -18.39 0.16
CA GLU A 71 -15.34 -17.38 1.13
C GLU A 71 -13.99 -16.74 0.80
N PRO A 72 -12.99 -17.45 0.23
CA PRO A 72 -11.75 -16.82 -0.22
C PRO A 72 -11.93 -15.77 -1.34
N LEU A 73 -13.03 -15.82 -2.09
CA LEU A 73 -13.33 -14.92 -3.20
C LEU A 73 -14.37 -13.84 -2.85
N ALA A 74 -15.00 -13.92 -1.67
CA ALA A 74 -15.82 -12.82 -1.14
C ALA A 74 -14.95 -11.56 -0.93
N LEU A 75 -15.54 -10.38 -0.80
CA LEU A 75 -14.78 -9.16 -0.46
C LEU A 75 -14.06 -9.35 0.88
N GLY A 76 -12.76 -9.08 0.96
CA GLY A 76 -12.00 -9.17 2.21
C GLY A 76 -10.53 -8.78 2.04
N PRO A 77 -9.86 -8.34 3.11
CA PRO A 77 -8.49 -7.83 3.04
C PRO A 77 -7.48 -8.93 2.73
N SER A 78 -6.32 -8.53 2.23
CA SER A 78 -5.22 -9.40 1.82
C SER A 78 -3.91 -9.03 2.53
N ASP A 79 -2.79 -8.97 1.80
CA ASP A 79 -1.45 -8.84 2.37
C ASP A 79 -1.21 -7.47 3.03
N ASP A 80 -1.74 -6.38 2.50
CA ASP A 80 -1.54 -5.05 3.08
C ASP A 80 -2.10 -4.95 4.51
N ALA A 81 -3.29 -5.49 4.75
CA ALA A 81 -3.84 -5.56 6.10
C ALA A 81 -3.04 -6.51 7.02
N GLU A 82 -2.51 -7.62 6.50
CA GLU A 82 -1.63 -8.53 7.25
C GLU A 82 -0.34 -7.81 7.67
N TRP A 83 0.27 -7.03 6.77
CA TRP A 83 1.48 -6.24 7.05
C TRP A 83 1.22 -5.09 8.02
N LEU A 84 0.07 -4.40 7.93
CA LEU A 84 -0.35 -3.40 8.91
C LEU A 84 -0.50 -4.03 10.30
N ALA A 85 -1.22 -5.15 10.41
CA ALA A 85 -1.44 -5.84 11.67
C ALA A 85 -0.12 -6.34 12.29
N TRP A 86 0.75 -6.96 11.48
CA TRP A 86 2.08 -7.38 11.93
C TRP A 86 2.91 -6.20 12.43
N THR A 87 2.86 -5.06 11.74
CA THR A 87 3.56 -3.84 12.15
C THR A 87 3.06 -3.35 13.50
N ALA A 88 1.73 -3.23 13.68
CA ALA A 88 1.14 -2.79 14.94
C ALA A 88 1.49 -3.73 16.12
N LEU A 89 1.53 -5.04 15.89
CA LEU A 89 1.91 -6.03 16.91
C LEU A 89 3.41 -6.03 17.24
N THR A 90 4.25 -5.53 16.34
CA THR A 90 5.71 -5.54 16.49
C THR A 90 6.32 -4.14 16.60
N ILE A 91 5.51 -3.09 16.69
CA ILE A 91 5.95 -1.68 16.61
C ILE A 91 6.97 -1.29 17.69
N ARG A 92 6.94 -2.00 18.84
CA ARG A 92 7.86 -1.77 19.97
C ARG A 92 9.19 -2.51 19.87
N GLN A 93 9.41 -3.27 18.80
CA GLN A 93 10.61 -4.09 18.60
C GLN A 93 11.61 -3.34 17.71
N ASP A 94 12.90 -3.69 17.81
CA ASP A 94 13.89 -3.28 16.81
C ASP A 94 13.43 -3.75 15.43
N ARG A 95 13.33 -2.82 14.47
CA ARG A 95 12.73 -3.11 13.16
C ARG A 95 13.58 -4.10 12.37
N ALA A 96 14.89 -3.94 12.36
CA ALA A 96 15.78 -4.86 11.66
C ALA A 96 15.71 -6.28 12.24
N GLU A 97 15.63 -6.43 13.57
CA GLU A 97 15.43 -7.72 14.22
C GLU A 97 14.05 -8.32 13.91
N ALA A 98 12.98 -7.51 13.95
CA ALA A 98 11.63 -7.95 13.64
C ALA A 98 11.51 -8.51 12.21
N PHE A 99 12.03 -7.79 11.21
CA PHE A 99 12.10 -8.28 9.82
C PHE A 99 13.08 -9.45 9.68
N GLY A 100 14.23 -9.42 10.37
CA GLY A 100 15.21 -10.50 10.32
C GLY A 100 14.63 -11.86 10.73
N ARG A 101 13.67 -11.90 11.65
CA ARG A 101 12.94 -13.13 12.01
C ARG A 101 12.00 -13.66 10.92
N LEU A 102 11.69 -12.86 9.90
CA LEU A 102 10.92 -13.28 8.74
C LEU A 102 11.80 -13.82 7.61
N ALA A 103 13.10 -13.51 7.63
CA ALA A 103 14.01 -13.93 6.57
C ALA A 103 14.09 -15.46 6.45
N GLY A 104 14.01 -15.98 5.23
CA GLY A 104 14.03 -17.42 4.94
C GLY A 104 12.74 -18.19 5.29
N ARG A 105 11.69 -17.53 5.80
CA ARG A 105 10.40 -18.19 6.04
C ARG A 105 9.66 -18.45 4.72
N ALA A 106 9.15 -19.67 4.55
CA ALA A 106 8.40 -20.06 3.36
C ALA A 106 6.90 -19.67 3.40
N ASP A 107 6.40 -19.21 4.55
CA ASP A 107 4.99 -18.89 4.79
C ASP A 107 4.70 -17.38 4.78
N VAL A 108 5.70 -16.55 4.43
CA VAL A 108 5.54 -15.11 4.26
C VAL A 108 5.11 -14.81 2.84
N ARG A 109 4.21 -13.83 2.69
CA ARG A 109 3.88 -13.22 1.40
C ARG A 109 4.23 -11.74 1.49
N ALA A 110 4.98 -11.26 0.52
CA ALA A 110 5.49 -9.91 0.54
C ALA A 110 5.70 -9.41 -0.88
N ARG A 111 5.73 -8.08 -1.03
CA ARG A 111 6.13 -7.42 -2.26
C ARG A 111 7.62 -7.64 -2.54
N ILE A 112 8.05 -7.37 -3.77
CA ILE A 112 9.44 -7.62 -4.19
C ILE A 112 10.42 -6.82 -3.32
N SER A 113 10.06 -5.58 -2.94
CA SER A 113 10.90 -4.75 -2.09
C SER A 113 11.21 -5.39 -0.73
N VAL A 114 10.18 -5.94 -0.10
CA VAL A 114 10.27 -6.60 1.19
C VAL A 114 11.06 -7.90 1.06
N TRP A 115 10.82 -8.71 0.03
CA TRP A 115 11.61 -9.93 -0.19
C TRP A 115 13.09 -9.64 -0.40
N ALA A 116 13.44 -8.68 -1.28
CA ALA A 116 14.83 -8.28 -1.50
C ALA A 116 15.50 -7.79 -0.21
N ALA A 117 14.75 -7.07 0.64
CA ALA A 117 15.24 -6.62 1.93
C ALA A 117 15.44 -7.77 2.93
N LEU A 118 14.54 -8.76 2.96
CA LEU A 118 14.70 -9.96 3.78
C LEU A 118 15.93 -10.77 3.36
N ASP A 119 16.17 -10.91 2.05
CA ASP A 119 17.37 -11.56 1.51
C ASP A 119 18.65 -10.77 1.87
N ASN A 120 18.61 -9.44 1.77
CA ASN A 120 19.70 -8.57 2.22
C ASN A 120 19.99 -8.73 3.71
N LEU A 121 18.97 -8.78 4.56
CA LEU A 121 19.12 -9.02 6.00
C LEU A 121 19.72 -10.40 6.29
N ALA A 122 19.27 -11.45 5.57
CA ALA A 122 19.84 -12.78 5.67
C ALA A 122 21.32 -12.82 5.28
N ALA A 123 21.73 -12.00 4.31
CA ALA A 123 23.12 -11.81 3.91
C ALA A 123 23.92 -10.88 4.85
N GLY A 124 23.32 -10.41 5.95
CA GLY A 124 23.98 -9.58 6.96
C GLY A 124 24.01 -8.08 6.63
N LYS A 125 23.39 -7.62 5.54
CA LYS A 125 23.22 -6.18 5.27
C LYS A 125 22.19 -5.61 6.23
N ARG A 126 22.55 -4.53 6.93
CA ARG A 126 21.66 -3.84 7.87
C ARG A 126 21.00 -2.63 7.21
N PRO A 127 19.86 -2.13 7.74
CA PRO A 127 19.31 -0.85 7.30
C PRO A 127 20.35 0.30 7.45
N PRO A 128 20.36 1.30 6.56
CA PRO A 128 19.45 1.47 5.42
C PRO A 128 19.83 0.63 4.19
N ALA A 129 21.01 0.00 4.15
CA ALA A 129 21.47 -0.76 2.98
C ALA A 129 20.55 -1.93 2.63
N SER A 130 19.90 -2.56 3.61
CA SER A 130 18.93 -3.63 3.36
C SER A 130 17.75 -3.18 2.51
N GLY A 131 17.25 -1.96 2.73
CA GLY A 131 16.13 -1.38 1.99
C GLY A 131 16.56 -0.62 0.74
N HIS A 132 17.78 -0.08 0.71
CA HIS A 132 18.33 0.67 -0.41
C HIS A 132 18.85 -0.23 -1.54
N ASP A 133 19.62 -1.27 -1.22
CA ASP A 133 20.23 -2.18 -2.21
C ASP A 133 19.20 -3.20 -2.72
N ASN A 134 18.08 -2.70 -3.20
CA ASN A 134 16.88 -3.42 -3.58
C ASN A 134 16.35 -2.80 -4.89
N PRO A 135 16.09 -3.60 -5.94
CA PRO A 135 15.64 -3.09 -7.24
C PRO A 135 14.26 -2.40 -7.19
N HIS A 136 13.45 -2.66 -6.17
CA HIS A 136 12.10 -2.11 -5.99
C HIS A 136 11.97 -1.26 -4.72
N HIS A 137 13.07 -0.67 -4.24
CA HIS A 137 13.09 0.12 -3.00
C HIS A 137 12.11 1.31 -2.98
N PHE A 138 11.67 1.77 -4.16
CA PHE A 138 10.78 2.91 -4.36
C PHE A 138 9.28 2.57 -4.23
N ASP A 139 8.92 1.31 -4.01
CA ASP A 139 7.50 0.91 -3.90
C ASP A 139 6.85 1.38 -2.58
N ASP A 140 5.53 1.28 -2.49
CA ASP A 140 4.72 1.78 -1.37
C ASP A 140 4.52 0.78 -0.22
N ALA A 141 5.33 -0.29 -0.17
CA ALA A 141 5.20 -1.32 0.87
C ALA A 141 5.35 -0.76 2.29
N ALA A 142 6.24 0.23 2.47
CA ALA A 142 6.43 0.92 3.74
C ALA A 142 5.28 1.89 4.07
N ALA A 143 4.59 2.44 3.07
CA ALA A 143 3.47 3.35 3.26
C ALA A 143 2.26 2.66 3.91
N VAL A 144 1.98 1.41 3.52
CA VAL A 144 0.97 0.54 4.17
C VAL A 144 1.25 0.40 5.67
N ARG A 145 2.50 0.10 6.03
CA ARG A 145 2.91 -0.11 7.43
C ARG A 145 2.95 1.18 8.23
N ALA A 146 3.24 2.31 7.57
CA ALA A 146 3.29 3.63 8.17
C ALA A 146 1.96 4.09 8.79
N VAL A 147 0.82 3.51 8.38
CA VAL A 147 -0.47 3.75 9.04
C VAL A 147 -0.42 3.42 10.54
N ALA A 148 0.26 2.33 10.94
CA ALA A 148 0.41 1.99 12.36
C ALA A 148 1.25 3.04 13.12
N PHE A 149 2.33 3.54 12.50
CA PHE A 149 3.19 4.57 13.06
C PHE A 149 2.47 5.90 13.19
N GLY A 150 1.77 6.35 12.15
CA GLY A 150 0.93 7.55 12.20
C GLY A 150 -0.15 7.47 13.28
N ALA A 151 -0.86 6.33 13.39
CA ALA A 151 -1.85 6.12 14.44
C ALA A 151 -1.27 6.18 15.86
N ALA A 152 -0.04 5.68 16.03
CA ALA A 152 0.71 5.76 17.28
C ALA A 152 1.24 7.18 17.56
N GLY A 153 1.40 8.01 16.52
CA GLY A 153 2.09 9.30 16.59
C GLY A 153 3.61 9.14 16.62
N GLU A 154 4.14 8.12 15.95
CA GLU A 154 5.56 7.77 15.91
C GLU A 154 6.12 7.90 14.47
N ASP A 155 7.43 8.11 14.34
CA ASP A 155 8.12 8.20 13.04
C ASP A 155 8.29 6.80 12.41
N PRO A 156 7.83 6.56 11.15
CA PRO A 156 8.01 5.28 10.48
C PRO A 156 9.43 5.08 9.91
N GLY A 157 10.32 6.07 9.98
CA GLY A 157 11.59 6.09 9.25
C GLY A 157 12.46 4.84 9.44
N ASP A 158 12.59 4.35 10.67
CA ASP A 158 13.40 3.15 10.96
C ASP A 158 12.77 1.87 10.40
N ASP A 159 11.44 1.79 10.33
CA ASP A 159 10.73 0.68 9.66
C ASP A 159 10.87 0.75 8.15
N ALA A 160 10.64 1.93 7.59
CA ALA A 160 10.66 2.15 6.15
C ALA A 160 12.05 1.85 5.56
N ARG A 161 13.12 2.29 6.23
CA ARG A 161 14.51 2.05 5.80
C ARG A 161 14.94 0.58 5.86
N VAL A 162 14.16 -0.30 6.49
CA VAL A 162 14.46 -1.74 6.43
C VAL A 162 14.23 -2.27 5.02
N THR A 163 13.15 -1.86 4.36
CA THR A 163 12.68 -2.46 3.10
C THR A 163 12.75 -1.53 1.89
N ASN A 164 12.74 -0.21 2.12
CA ASN A 164 12.57 0.79 1.09
C ASN A 164 13.65 1.89 1.20
N ALA A 165 13.74 2.71 0.15
CA ALA A 165 14.58 3.89 0.06
C ALA A 165 13.93 4.93 -0.88
N GLY A 166 14.46 6.15 -0.91
CA GLY A 166 13.94 7.22 -1.78
C GLY A 166 12.44 7.45 -1.59
N ASP A 167 11.69 7.44 -2.70
CA ASP A 167 10.25 7.66 -2.72
C ASP A 167 9.47 6.68 -1.83
N GLY A 168 9.94 5.44 -1.65
CA GLY A 168 9.29 4.46 -0.78
C GLY A 168 9.35 4.85 0.71
N VAL A 169 10.46 5.47 1.14
CA VAL A 169 10.58 6.02 2.52
C VAL A 169 9.80 7.32 2.66
N LEU A 170 9.87 8.20 1.66
CA LEU A 170 9.12 9.45 1.66
C LEU A 170 7.61 9.22 1.71
N GLY A 171 7.11 8.23 0.95
CA GLY A 171 5.72 7.81 0.97
C GLY A 171 5.28 7.32 2.35
N ALA A 172 6.13 6.55 3.04
CA ALA A 172 5.87 6.14 4.42
C ALA A 172 5.77 7.32 5.38
N VAL A 173 6.71 8.27 5.31
CA VAL A 173 6.68 9.48 6.16
C VAL A 173 5.43 10.31 5.89
N ALA A 174 5.06 10.52 4.63
CA ALA A 174 3.86 11.27 4.26
C ALA A 174 2.57 10.60 4.76
N VAL A 175 2.43 9.28 4.61
CA VAL A 175 1.27 8.55 5.14
C VAL A 175 1.21 8.63 6.67
N ALA A 176 2.33 8.45 7.38
CA ALA A 176 2.34 8.58 8.84
C ALA A 176 1.97 10.00 9.29
N ALA A 177 2.43 11.03 8.59
CA ALA A 177 2.09 12.43 8.88
C ALA A 177 0.57 12.68 8.72
N ALA A 178 -0.03 12.28 7.60
CA ALA A 178 -1.48 12.41 7.40
C ALA A 178 -2.28 11.62 8.44
N VAL A 179 -1.94 10.34 8.67
CA VAL A 179 -2.66 9.50 9.64
C VAL A 179 -2.51 10.03 11.06
N GLY A 180 -1.34 10.53 11.44
CA GLY A 180 -1.11 11.14 12.76
C GLY A 180 -1.93 12.41 12.98
N ALA A 181 -2.04 13.26 11.94
CA ALA A 181 -2.88 14.44 11.95
C ALA A 181 -4.37 14.07 12.12
N LEU A 182 -4.86 13.14 11.29
CA LEU A 182 -6.24 12.64 11.36
C LEU A 182 -6.55 11.97 12.70
N ALA A 183 -5.65 11.14 13.22
CA ALA A 183 -5.82 10.50 14.53
C ALA A 183 -5.93 11.53 15.67
N SER A 184 -5.25 12.67 15.52
CA SER A 184 -5.31 13.80 16.46
C SER A 184 -6.55 14.68 16.28
N GLY A 185 -7.30 14.49 15.19
CA GLY A 185 -8.53 15.22 14.88
C GLY A 185 -8.37 16.40 13.94
N ALA A 186 -7.24 16.51 13.25
CA ALA A 186 -7.09 17.49 12.18
C ALA A 186 -8.11 17.20 11.06
N PRO A 187 -8.63 18.25 10.38
CA PRO A 187 -9.44 18.08 9.19
C PRO A 187 -8.61 17.46 8.05
N MET A 188 -9.28 16.82 7.09
CA MET A 188 -8.63 16.08 6.00
C MET A 188 -7.64 16.94 5.19
N GLY A 189 -8.03 18.15 4.78
CA GLY A 189 -7.14 19.05 4.04
C GLY A 189 -5.86 19.43 4.80
N GLU A 190 -5.92 19.58 6.14
CA GLU A 190 -4.72 19.81 6.95
C GLU A 190 -3.83 18.58 6.99
N ALA A 191 -4.42 17.38 7.11
CA ALA A 191 -3.68 16.12 7.06
C ALA A 191 -2.98 15.90 5.71
N VAL A 192 -3.65 16.24 4.59
CA VAL A 192 -3.06 16.21 3.24
C VAL A 192 -1.91 17.21 3.14
N GLN A 193 -2.08 18.43 3.62
CA GLN A 193 -1.01 19.43 3.64
C GLN A 193 0.20 18.98 4.45
N MET A 194 -0.01 18.35 5.61
CA MET A 194 1.07 17.78 6.42
C MET A 194 1.82 16.67 5.69
N ALA A 195 1.12 15.79 4.96
CA ALA A 195 1.74 14.78 4.13
C ALA A 195 2.58 15.39 3.00
N VAL A 196 2.03 16.35 2.25
CA VAL A 196 2.74 17.03 1.15
C VAL A 196 3.96 17.80 1.65
N ALA A 197 3.89 18.41 2.83
CA ALA A 197 5.01 19.12 3.43
C ALA A 197 6.19 18.19 3.76
N ALA A 198 5.95 16.89 3.93
CA ALA A 198 6.98 15.89 4.14
C ALA A 198 7.66 15.41 2.83
N LEU A 199 7.17 15.84 1.66
CA LEU A 199 7.64 15.39 0.34
C LEU A 199 8.46 16.50 -0.36
N PRO A 200 9.80 16.37 -0.49
CA PRO A 200 10.63 17.38 -1.16
C PRO A 200 10.27 17.56 -2.64
N GLU A 201 10.25 18.80 -3.13
CA GLU A 201 9.81 19.14 -4.51
C GLU A 201 10.69 18.54 -5.61
N ASP A 202 11.96 18.29 -5.32
CA ASP A 202 12.96 17.75 -6.24
C ASP A 202 12.95 16.22 -6.32
N THR A 203 11.95 15.57 -5.72
CA THR A 203 11.74 14.12 -5.77
C THR A 203 10.55 13.78 -6.67
N ALA A 204 10.54 12.58 -7.25
CA ALA A 204 9.44 12.17 -8.12
C ALA A 204 8.10 12.13 -7.36
N ILE A 205 8.09 11.60 -6.13
CA ILE A 205 6.89 11.60 -5.28
C ILE A 205 6.43 13.01 -4.90
N GLY A 206 7.35 13.95 -4.63
CA GLY A 206 6.99 15.32 -4.25
C GLY A 206 6.47 16.15 -5.42
N TYR A 207 7.00 15.95 -6.62
CA TYR A 207 6.44 16.50 -7.85
C TYR A 207 5.05 15.90 -8.12
N ALA A 208 4.93 14.57 -8.10
CA ALA A 208 3.69 13.85 -8.40
C ALA A 208 2.56 14.19 -7.41
N ALA A 209 2.85 14.34 -6.11
CA ALA A 209 1.86 14.77 -5.12
C ALA A 209 1.22 16.12 -5.46
N ARG A 210 2.02 17.11 -5.85
CA ARG A 210 1.53 18.45 -6.23
C ARG A 210 0.79 18.42 -7.56
N ALA A 211 1.27 17.63 -8.51
CA ALA A 211 0.60 17.44 -9.79
C ALA A 211 -0.78 16.77 -9.62
N ALA A 212 -0.87 15.72 -8.81
CA ALA A 212 -2.10 15.00 -8.51
C ALA A 212 -3.13 15.92 -7.83
N LEU A 213 -2.73 16.67 -6.80
CA LEU A 213 -3.62 17.62 -6.12
C LEU A 213 -4.12 18.72 -7.06
N ALA A 214 -3.24 19.26 -7.90
CA ALA A 214 -3.63 20.26 -8.90
C ALA A 214 -4.58 19.69 -9.97
N ALA A 215 -4.46 18.41 -10.32
CA ALA A 215 -5.35 17.72 -11.25
C ALA A 215 -6.73 17.46 -10.61
N ALA A 216 -6.75 16.89 -9.40
CA ALA A 216 -7.98 16.60 -8.66
C ALA A 216 -8.79 17.88 -8.34
N GLY A 217 -8.12 18.95 -7.90
CA GLY A 217 -8.76 20.23 -7.59
C GLY A 217 -9.46 20.87 -8.79
N LYS A 218 -9.02 20.58 -10.03
CA LYS A 218 -9.71 21.04 -11.26
C LYS A 218 -10.91 20.17 -11.62
N ALA A 219 -10.91 18.91 -11.24
CA ALA A 219 -11.99 17.97 -11.55
C ALA A 219 -13.20 18.14 -10.62
N GLY A 220 -12.98 18.59 -9.38
CA GLY A 220 -14.03 19.01 -8.44
C GLY A 220 -14.67 17.90 -7.62
N ASP A 221 -14.63 16.63 -8.07
CA ASP A 221 -14.99 15.46 -7.27
C ASP A 221 -14.07 14.26 -7.54
N PRO A 222 -13.96 13.31 -6.58
CA PRO A 222 -13.04 12.17 -6.70
C PRO A 222 -13.28 11.27 -7.92
N PHE A 223 -14.53 11.08 -8.36
CA PHE A 223 -14.82 10.23 -9.51
C PHE A 223 -14.43 10.93 -10.82
N ALA A 224 -14.72 12.23 -10.93
CA ALA A 224 -14.28 13.06 -12.05
C ALA A 224 -12.74 13.20 -12.10
N ALA A 225 -12.05 13.08 -10.97
CA ALA A 225 -10.59 13.18 -10.91
C ALA A 225 -9.86 11.98 -11.55
N VAL A 226 -10.49 10.80 -11.64
CA VAL A 226 -9.82 9.56 -12.08
C VAL A 226 -9.09 9.70 -13.43
N PRO A 227 -9.71 10.21 -14.52
CA PRO A 227 -8.99 10.37 -15.79
C PRO A 227 -7.90 11.45 -15.74
N ALA A 228 -8.08 12.48 -14.91
CA ALA A 228 -7.09 13.54 -14.75
C ALA A 228 -5.87 13.06 -13.97
N LEU A 229 -6.06 12.19 -12.98
CA LEU A 229 -4.99 11.55 -12.21
C LEU A 229 -4.21 10.55 -13.08
N ASP A 230 -4.89 9.74 -13.90
CA ASP A 230 -4.24 8.86 -14.87
C ASP A 230 -3.28 9.65 -15.77
N ALA A 231 -3.75 10.74 -16.37
CA ALA A 231 -2.96 11.57 -17.26
C ALA A 231 -1.82 12.34 -16.55
N ALA A 232 -1.96 12.64 -15.26
CA ALA A 232 -1.03 13.48 -14.53
C ALA A 232 0.12 12.71 -13.87
N VAL A 233 -0.14 11.49 -13.39
CA VAL A 233 0.81 10.78 -12.52
C VAL A 233 1.03 9.30 -12.83
N LEU A 234 0.22 8.66 -13.68
CA LEU A 234 0.44 7.24 -13.99
C LEU A 234 1.36 7.06 -15.19
N ASP A 235 2.51 6.39 -14.99
CA ASP A 235 3.44 6.08 -16.06
C ASP A 235 3.03 4.80 -16.81
N HIS A 236 2.63 4.96 -18.07
CA HIS A 236 2.28 3.84 -18.96
C HIS A 236 3.48 3.29 -19.74
N VAL A 237 4.67 3.91 -19.65
CA VAL A 237 5.93 3.40 -20.22
C VAL A 237 6.48 2.27 -19.36
N TYR A 238 6.46 2.43 -18.03
CA TYR A 238 6.74 1.38 -17.07
C TYR A 238 5.68 1.37 -15.96
N SER A 239 4.54 0.73 -16.25
CA SER A 239 3.45 0.64 -15.28
C SER A 239 3.83 -0.29 -14.13
N TYR A 240 4.02 0.28 -12.94
CA TYR A 240 4.31 -0.44 -11.72
C TYR A 240 3.33 0.00 -10.63
N GLY A 241 2.17 -0.65 -10.56
CA GLY A 241 1.01 -0.25 -9.74
C GLY A 241 1.19 -0.28 -8.21
N THR A 242 2.43 -0.29 -7.72
CA THR A 242 2.80 -0.11 -6.30
C THR A 242 3.94 0.91 -6.14
N ALA A 243 4.24 1.72 -7.16
CA ALA A 243 5.24 2.78 -7.03
C ALA A 243 4.74 3.85 -6.04
N ALA A 244 5.52 4.17 -5.01
CA ALA A 244 5.10 5.16 -4.01
C ALA A 244 4.89 6.56 -4.60
N ALA A 245 5.64 6.89 -5.65
CA ALA A 245 5.48 8.13 -6.41
C ALA A 245 4.17 8.22 -7.21
N GLU A 246 3.41 7.12 -7.32
CA GLU A 246 2.10 7.10 -7.97
C GLU A 246 1.00 6.93 -6.93
N THR A 247 1.09 5.89 -6.10
CA THR A 247 0.00 5.49 -5.21
C THR A 247 -0.25 6.48 -4.09
N VAL A 248 0.79 7.02 -3.47
CA VAL A 248 0.66 8.00 -2.37
C VAL A 248 0.10 9.33 -2.87
N PRO A 249 0.62 9.94 -3.96
CA PRO A 249 -0.01 11.11 -4.59
C PRO A 249 -1.49 10.94 -4.94
N VAL A 250 -1.86 9.82 -5.57
CA VAL A 250 -3.27 9.54 -5.92
C VAL A 250 -4.13 9.43 -4.66
N ALA A 251 -3.65 8.74 -3.61
CA ALA A 251 -4.38 8.62 -2.35
C ALA A 251 -4.60 9.98 -1.67
N LEU A 252 -3.58 10.85 -1.65
CA LEU A 252 -3.70 12.20 -1.12
C LEU A 252 -4.67 13.06 -1.92
N ALA A 253 -4.61 12.99 -3.26
CA ALA A 253 -5.45 13.80 -4.13
C ALA A 253 -6.93 13.38 -4.14
N LEU A 254 -7.24 12.11 -3.87
CA LEU A 254 -8.62 11.63 -3.72
C LEU A 254 -9.19 11.89 -2.31
N ALA A 255 -8.33 12.24 -1.35
CA ALA A 255 -8.72 12.52 0.03
C ALA A 255 -8.99 14.01 0.29
N ASP A 256 -8.28 14.91 -0.41
CA ASP A 256 -8.44 16.38 -0.32
C ASP A 256 -9.81 16.88 -0.82
#